data_AF-A0A919NXS0-F1
#
_entry.id   AF-A0A919NXS0-F1
#
_cell.length_a   1.000
_cell.length_b   1.000
_cell.length_c   1.000
_cell.angle_alpha   90.00
_cell.angle_beta   90.00
_cell.angle_gamma   90.00
#
_symmetry.space_group_name_H-M   'P 1'
#
loop_
_entity.id
_entity.type
_entity.pdbx_description
1 polymer ?
#
loop_
_entity_poly.entity_id
_entity_poly.type
_entity_poly.pdbx_seq_one_letter_code
_entity_poly.pdbx_strand_id
1 'polypeptide(L)'
;MADRAKKQPEAEPARRGTMIFIYSCVWLLLLLPVGLLYLQDNWVHDLGKAHPLLCIGWWGSVGGLVANLEVVTKAQNRWRPSAEFWYLGRPITAALFGGVGYVVYMTLVQASLNTPESAATQLSESPSAIGYVIAFALGLREQTFRDLLARVFDLLATAGGADVEPPSVPPDFSAEYDAAEKGVRISWGLATDNVGVTVYHLYRDYRFLASVRPSSAKPPTPDTRRRLWPWTSPATEPAEEPAEEPTAPAEEPNLLSFVDRSAPQGLRRYAVTAADAADNESAPAGPIAVDVTSGA
;
A
#
# COMPACT_ATOMS: atom_id res chain seq x y z
N MET A 1 27.98 -50.59 -12.40
CA MET A 1 27.41 -49.69 -11.38
C MET A 1 27.18 -48.33 -12.05
N ALA A 2 25.97 -48.15 -12.56
CA ALA A 2 25.05 -47.07 -12.17
C ALA A 2 25.17 -45.81 -13.05
N ASP A 3 24.78 -45.97 -14.32
CA ASP A 3 24.36 -44.87 -15.18
C ASP A 3 22.89 -44.54 -14.82
N ARG A 4 22.70 -43.63 -13.87
CA ARG A 4 21.38 -43.19 -13.39
C ARG A 4 21.17 -41.74 -13.80
N ALA A 5 20.60 -41.58 -14.99
CA ALA A 5 19.72 -40.50 -15.44
C ALA A 5 19.92 -39.13 -14.75
N LYS A 6 20.60 -38.20 -15.45
CA LYS A 6 20.41 -36.76 -15.25
C LYS A 6 18.94 -36.43 -15.58
N LYS A 7 18.11 -36.32 -14.54
CA LYS A 7 16.72 -35.85 -14.63
C LYS A 7 16.73 -34.37 -15.05
N GLN A 8 16.10 -34.10 -16.19
CA GLN A 8 15.84 -32.79 -16.77
C GLN A 8 15.11 -31.84 -15.80
N PRO A 9 15.56 -30.60 -15.58
CA PRO A 9 14.80 -29.59 -14.83
C PRO A 9 13.78 -28.80 -15.68
N GLU A 10 13.65 -29.07 -16.99
CA GLU A 10 12.81 -28.26 -17.90
C GLU A 10 11.36 -28.73 -18.05
N ALA A 11 11.03 -29.98 -17.73
CA ALA A 11 9.71 -30.56 -18.03
C ALA A 11 8.61 -30.20 -17.02
N GLU A 12 8.99 -29.82 -15.79
CA GLU A 12 8.05 -29.56 -14.70
C GLU A 12 7.20 -28.28 -14.88
N PRO A 13 7.76 -27.11 -15.23
CA PRO A 13 6.96 -25.90 -15.45
C PRO A 13 5.97 -26.02 -16.63
N ALA A 14 6.37 -26.68 -17.71
CA ALA A 14 5.51 -26.92 -18.87
C ALA A 14 4.31 -27.83 -18.54
N ARG A 15 4.53 -28.89 -17.75
CA ARG A 15 3.48 -29.80 -17.30
C ARG A 15 2.46 -29.08 -16.41
N ARG A 16 2.90 -28.15 -15.56
CA ARG A 16 2.03 -27.43 -14.61
C ARG A 16 1.17 -26.35 -15.28
N GLY A 17 1.72 -25.60 -16.24
CA GLY A 17 0.91 -24.70 -17.07
C GLY A 17 -0.20 -25.45 -17.84
N THR A 18 0.11 -26.66 -18.32
CA THR A 18 -0.85 -27.54 -18.99
C THR A 18 -1.99 -27.99 -18.06
N MET A 19 -1.72 -28.25 -16.77
CA MET A 19 -2.76 -28.64 -15.82
C MET A 19 -3.77 -27.50 -15.57
N ILE A 20 -3.31 -26.26 -15.47
CA ILE A 20 -4.18 -25.10 -15.24
C ILE A 20 -4.98 -24.73 -16.49
N PHE A 21 -4.40 -24.96 -17.67
CA PHE A 21 -5.14 -24.89 -18.93
C PHE A 21 -6.31 -25.89 -18.95
N ILE A 22 -6.02 -27.17 -18.67
CA ILE A 22 -7.04 -28.23 -18.63
C ILE A 22 -8.12 -27.90 -17.60
N TYR A 23 -7.72 -27.48 -16.40
CA TYR A 23 -8.65 -27.04 -15.36
C TYR A 23 -9.59 -25.93 -15.84
N SER A 24 -9.03 -24.92 -16.50
CA SER A 24 -9.81 -23.78 -17.01
C SER A 24 -10.78 -24.21 -18.12
N CYS A 25 -10.35 -25.10 -19.01
CA CYS A 25 -11.21 -25.69 -20.04
C CYS A 25 -12.33 -26.54 -19.44
N VAL A 26 -12.04 -27.36 -18.43
CA VAL A 26 -13.05 -28.18 -17.73
C VAL A 26 -14.09 -27.28 -17.07
N TRP A 27 -13.67 -26.22 -16.38
CA TRP A 27 -14.60 -25.27 -15.77
C TRP A 27 -15.47 -24.54 -16.81
N LEU A 28 -14.89 -24.11 -17.93
CA LEU A 28 -15.67 -23.52 -19.02
C LEU A 28 -16.69 -24.52 -19.58
N LEU A 29 -16.31 -25.78 -19.76
CA LEU A 29 -17.23 -26.83 -20.20
C LEU A 29 -18.34 -27.12 -19.18
N LEU A 30 -18.09 -26.96 -17.88
CA LEU A 30 -19.11 -27.10 -16.84
C LEU A 30 -20.06 -25.89 -16.81
N LEU A 31 -19.56 -24.68 -17.03
CA LEU A 31 -20.36 -23.45 -16.97
C LEU A 31 -21.17 -23.20 -18.26
N LEU A 32 -20.66 -23.63 -19.42
CA LEU A 32 -21.29 -23.38 -20.72
C LEU A 32 -22.72 -23.94 -20.86
N PRO A 33 -23.03 -25.18 -20.41
CA PRO A 33 -24.40 -25.68 -20.40
C PRO A 33 -25.34 -24.84 -19.55
N VAL A 34 -24.87 -24.34 -18.40
CA VAL A 34 -25.66 -23.47 -17.52
C VAL A 34 -25.99 -22.15 -18.21
N GLY A 35 -25.01 -21.55 -18.90
CA GLY A 35 -25.23 -20.34 -19.70
C GLY A 35 -26.20 -20.57 -20.87
N LEU A 36 -26.08 -21.69 -21.57
CA LEU A 36 -27.00 -22.05 -22.66
C LEU A 36 -28.43 -22.28 -22.15
N LEU A 37 -28.58 -22.93 -20.99
CA LEU A 37 -29.88 -23.10 -20.36
C LEU A 37 -30.48 -21.76 -19.92
N TYR A 38 -29.67 -20.83 -19.41
CA TYR A 38 -30.15 -19.49 -19.02
C TYR A 38 -30.66 -18.65 -20.20
N LEU A 39 -30.13 -18.88 -21.42
CA LEU A 39 -30.60 -18.21 -22.63
C LEU A 39 -31.92 -18.77 -23.16
N GLN A 40 -32.39 -19.89 -22.62
CA GLN A 40 -33.68 -20.48 -22.95
C GLN A 40 -34.70 -20.05 -21.89
N ASP A 41 -35.94 -19.75 -22.28
CA ASP A 41 -37.05 -19.44 -21.37
C ASP A 41 -37.47 -20.68 -20.56
N ASN A 42 -36.63 -21.08 -19.60
CA ASN A 42 -36.81 -22.24 -18.75
C ASN A 42 -36.61 -21.88 -17.27
N TRP A 43 -36.69 -22.88 -16.40
CA TRP A 43 -36.53 -22.69 -14.96
C TRP A 43 -35.17 -22.11 -14.54
N VAL A 44 -34.10 -22.29 -15.33
CA VAL A 44 -32.77 -21.71 -15.06
C VAL A 44 -32.79 -20.20 -15.33
N HIS A 45 -33.48 -19.78 -16.39
CA HIS A 45 -33.73 -18.38 -16.68
C HIS A 45 -34.53 -17.70 -15.56
N ASP A 46 -35.60 -18.36 -15.09
CA ASP A 46 -36.43 -17.86 -13.99
C ASP A 46 -35.68 -17.82 -12.65
N LEU A 47 -34.87 -18.85 -12.38
CA LEU A 47 -33.99 -18.87 -11.20
C LEU A 47 -32.97 -17.73 -11.23
N GLY A 48 -32.42 -17.43 -12.40
CA GLY A 48 -31.49 -16.32 -12.58
C GLY A 48 -32.14 -14.95 -12.38
N LYS A 49 -33.40 -14.77 -12.79
CA LYS A 49 -34.19 -13.57 -12.48
C LYS A 49 -34.48 -13.44 -10.98
N ALA A 50 -34.82 -14.56 -10.33
CA ALA A 50 -35.11 -14.59 -8.88
C ALA A 50 -33.85 -14.35 -8.03
N HIS A 51 -32.68 -14.71 -8.54
CA HIS A 51 -31.40 -14.56 -7.84
C HIS A 51 -30.32 -13.89 -8.72
N PRO A 52 -30.41 -12.57 -8.94
CA PRO A 52 -29.49 -11.78 -9.77
C PRO A 52 -28.00 -12.02 -9.49
N LEU A 53 -27.63 -12.20 -8.23
CA LEU A 53 -26.25 -12.45 -7.81
C LEU A 53 -25.67 -13.76 -8.35
N LEU A 54 -26.51 -14.78 -8.58
CA LEU A 54 -26.06 -16.04 -9.17
C LEU A 54 -25.62 -15.82 -10.62
N CYS A 55 -26.40 -15.07 -11.40
CA CYS A 55 -26.05 -14.71 -12.78
C CYS A 55 -24.80 -13.83 -12.85
N ILE A 56 -24.71 -12.84 -11.96
CA ILE A 56 -23.54 -11.94 -11.87
C ILE A 56 -22.27 -12.73 -11.50
N GLY A 57 -22.37 -13.61 -10.50
CA GLY A 57 -21.26 -14.49 -10.11
C GLY A 57 -20.84 -15.42 -11.24
N TRP A 58 -21.79 -15.94 -12.02
CA TRP A 58 -21.50 -16.74 -13.21
C TRP A 58 -20.68 -15.95 -14.23
N TRP A 59 -21.10 -14.72 -14.58
CA TRP A 59 -20.37 -13.87 -15.52
C TRP A 59 -18.99 -13.45 -15.00
N GLY A 60 -18.86 -13.18 -13.70
CA GLY A 60 -17.56 -12.93 -13.05
C GLY A 60 -16.63 -14.14 -13.14
N SER A 61 -17.14 -15.35 -12.90
CA SER A 61 -16.38 -16.60 -13.03
C SER A 61 -15.87 -16.83 -14.46
N VAL A 62 -16.72 -16.57 -15.46
CA VAL A 62 -16.32 -16.65 -16.88
C VAL A 62 -15.20 -15.65 -17.20
N GLY A 63 -15.28 -14.42 -16.70
CA GLY A 63 -14.19 -13.43 -16.84
C GLY A 63 -12.87 -13.91 -16.21
N GLY A 64 -12.93 -14.50 -15.01
CA GLY A 64 -11.75 -15.07 -14.33
C GLY A 64 -11.12 -16.25 -15.08
N LEU A 65 -11.94 -17.09 -15.73
CA LEU A 65 -11.47 -18.20 -16.56
C LEU A 65 -10.77 -17.71 -17.83
N VAL A 66 -11.28 -16.66 -18.48
CA VAL A 66 -10.61 -16.02 -19.62
C VAL A 66 -9.25 -15.44 -19.19
N ALA A 67 -9.18 -14.80 -18.02
CA ALA A 67 -7.92 -14.31 -17.48
C ALA A 67 -6.91 -15.44 -17.16
N ASN A 68 -7.39 -16.64 -16.76
CA ASN A 68 -6.54 -17.81 -16.61
C ASN A 68 -5.95 -18.28 -17.95
N LEU A 69 -6.75 -18.32 -19.02
CA LEU A 69 -6.29 -18.68 -20.36
C LEU A 69 -5.27 -17.66 -20.91
N GLU A 70 -5.48 -16.36 -20.64
CA GLU A 70 -4.53 -15.31 -21.01
C GLU A 70 -3.18 -15.48 -20.30
N VAL A 71 -3.18 -15.83 -19.01
CA VAL A 71 -1.94 -16.07 -18.27
C VAL A 71 -1.22 -17.30 -18.80
N VAL A 72 -1.92 -18.41 -19.06
CA VAL A 72 -1.30 -19.63 -19.59
C VAL A 72 -0.66 -19.39 -20.96
N THR A 73 -1.33 -18.63 -21.84
CA THR A 73 -0.80 -18.32 -23.18
C THR A 73 0.41 -17.39 -23.14
N LYS A 74 0.48 -16.46 -22.17
CA LYS A 74 1.62 -15.55 -21.99
C LYS A 74 2.77 -16.14 -21.16
N ALA A 75 2.51 -17.11 -20.29
CA ALA A 75 3.47 -17.60 -19.30
C ALA A 75 4.43 -18.70 -19.80
N GLN A 76 4.56 -18.92 -21.11
CA GLN A 76 5.15 -20.12 -21.72
C GLN A 76 6.51 -20.58 -21.16
N ASN A 77 7.34 -19.71 -20.54
CA ASN A 77 8.63 -20.11 -19.93
C ASN A 77 8.91 -19.57 -18.51
N ARG A 78 7.94 -18.98 -17.79
CA ARG A 78 8.19 -18.38 -16.45
C ARG A 78 7.11 -18.74 -15.42
N TRP A 79 6.80 -20.02 -15.30
CA TRP A 79 5.83 -20.51 -14.32
C TRP A 79 6.37 -20.35 -12.88
N ARG A 80 5.58 -19.71 -11.99
CA ARG A 80 5.93 -19.54 -10.56
C ARG A 80 5.13 -20.51 -9.68
N PRO A 81 5.77 -21.48 -9.01
CA PRO A 81 5.07 -22.51 -8.22
C PRO A 81 4.19 -21.98 -7.08
N SER A 82 4.56 -20.86 -6.47
CA SER A 82 3.84 -20.29 -5.32
C SER A 82 2.47 -19.68 -5.67
N ALA A 83 2.16 -19.49 -6.96
CA ALA A 83 0.89 -18.93 -7.40
C ALA A 83 -0.14 -19.99 -7.82
N GLU A 84 0.21 -21.29 -7.81
CA GLU A 84 -0.63 -22.38 -8.32
C GLU A 84 -1.99 -22.50 -7.62
N PHE A 85 -2.01 -22.41 -6.29
CA PHE A 85 -3.26 -22.41 -5.51
C PHE A 85 -4.16 -21.22 -5.88
N TRP A 86 -3.54 -20.08 -6.21
CA TRP A 86 -4.25 -18.85 -6.54
C TRP A 86 -4.96 -18.96 -7.90
N TYR A 87 -4.39 -19.69 -8.87
CA TYR A 87 -5.03 -19.94 -10.17
C TYR A 87 -6.22 -20.90 -10.08
N LEU A 88 -6.22 -21.83 -9.11
CA LEU A 88 -7.36 -22.72 -8.84
C LEU A 88 -8.54 -21.95 -8.25
N GLY A 89 -8.29 -21.02 -7.32
CA GLY A 89 -9.32 -20.22 -6.65
C GLY A 89 -9.90 -19.09 -7.52
N ARG A 90 -9.23 -18.71 -8.61
CA ARG A 90 -9.58 -17.56 -9.44
C ARG A 90 -11.03 -17.48 -9.95
N PRO A 91 -11.65 -18.56 -10.45
CA PRO A 91 -13.03 -18.48 -10.93
C PRO A 91 -14.01 -18.11 -9.80
N ILE A 92 -13.77 -18.65 -8.60
CA ILE A 92 -14.58 -18.39 -7.41
C ILE A 92 -14.36 -16.94 -6.94
N THR A 93 -13.10 -16.50 -6.89
CA THR A 93 -12.82 -15.12 -6.46
C THR A 93 -13.32 -14.10 -7.46
N ALA A 94 -13.17 -14.34 -8.76
CA ALA A 94 -13.71 -13.50 -9.83
C ALA A 94 -15.24 -13.41 -9.78
N ALA A 95 -15.95 -14.49 -9.43
CA ALA A 95 -17.39 -14.47 -9.18
C ALA A 95 -17.76 -13.53 -8.02
N LEU A 96 -17.04 -13.63 -6.91
CA LEU A 96 -17.26 -12.78 -5.73
C LEU A 96 -16.98 -11.30 -6.03
N PHE A 97 -15.85 -10.99 -6.67
CA PHE A 97 -15.49 -9.61 -7.01
C PHE A 97 -16.37 -9.00 -8.11
N GLY A 98 -16.83 -9.81 -9.07
CA GLY A 98 -17.86 -9.40 -10.02
C GLY A 98 -19.17 -9.01 -9.31
N GLY A 99 -19.56 -9.79 -8.28
CA GLY A 99 -20.68 -9.48 -7.39
C GLY A 99 -20.50 -8.16 -6.63
N VAL A 100 -19.36 -7.99 -5.96
CA VAL A 100 -19.04 -6.74 -5.23
C VAL A 100 -19.07 -5.53 -6.16
N GLY A 101 -18.46 -5.65 -7.34
CA GLY A 101 -18.46 -4.58 -8.33
C GLY A 101 -19.84 -4.19 -8.84
N TYR A 102 -20.73 -5.16 -9.04
CA TYR A 102 -22.13 -4.89 -9.39
C TYR A 102 -22.85 -4.13 -8.28
N VAL A 103 -22.66 -4.51 -7.02
CA VAL A 103 -23.25 -3.80 -5.87
C VAL A 103 -22.73 -2.36 -5.84
N VAL A 104 -21.43 -2.14 -6.02
CA VAL A 104 -20.84 -0.80 -6.09
C VAL A 104 -21.47 0.01 -7.24
N TYR A 105 -21.60 -0.57 -8.43
CA TYR A 105 -22.25 0.08 -9.57
C TYR A 105 -23.69 0.52 -9.24
N MET A 106 -24.51 -0.39 -8.69
CA MET A 106 -25.89 -0.07 -8.31
C MET A 106 -25.92 1.06 -7.27
N THR A 107 -25.05 1.01 -6.25
CA THR A 107 -24.98 2.07 -5.24
C THR A 107 -24.56 3.42 -5.83
N LEU A 108 -23.65 3.44 -6.80
CA LEU A 108 -23.21 4.68 -7.47
C LEU A 108 -24.28 5.26 -8.38
N VAL A 109 -25.00 4.42 -9.13
CA VAL A 109 -26.12 4.86 -9.96
C VAL A 109 -27.20 5.49 -9.09
N GLN A 110 -27.55 4.87 -7.96
CA GLN A 110 -28.55 5.43 -7.05
C GLN A 110 -28.07 6.71 -6.35
N ALA A 111 -26.80 6.77 -5.93
CA ALA A 111 -26.22 8.00 -5.41
C ALA A 111 -26.26 9.14 -6.46
N SER A 112 -26.10 8.82 -7.74
CA SER A 112 -26.26 9.78 -8.83
C SER A 112 -27.71 10.20 -9.07
N LEU A 113 -28.69 9.37 -8.69
CA LEU A 113 -30.12 9.63 -8.86
C LEU A 113 -30.77 10.22 -7.59
N ASN A 114 -30.03 10.36 -6.48
CA ASN A 114 -30.50 10.83 -5.16
C ASN A 114 -31.72 10.06 -4.61
N THR A 115 -31.89 8.80 -5.01
CA THR A 115 -32.98 7.93 -4.58
C THR A 115 -32.49 6.96 -3.51
N PRO A 116 -32.89 7.11 -2.23
CA PRO A 116 -32.47 6.20 -1.17
C PRO A 116 -33.29 4.92 -1.24
N GLU A 117 -32.75 3.89 -1.89
CA GLU A 117 -33.32 2.55 -1.90
C GLU A 117 -32.41 1.53 -1.22
N SER A 118 -33.01 0.61 -0.46
CA SER A 118 -32.28 -0.43 0.26
C SER A 118 -31.58 -1.39 -0.71
N ALA A 119 -30.33 -1.76 -0.41
CA ALA A 119 -29.54 -2.70 -1.22
C ALA A 119 -30.26 -4.05 -1.46
N ALA A 120 -31.11 -4.50 -0.53
CA ALA A 120 -31.89 -5.74 -0.68
C ALA A 120 -32.94 -5.66 -1.81
N THR A 121 -33.57 -4.49 -2.00
CA THR A 121 -34.54 -4.28 -3.08
C THR A 121 -33.84 -4.18 -4.44
N GLN A 122 -32.67 -3.54 -4.48
CA GLN A 122 -31.80 -3.43 -5.65
C GLN A 122 -31.28 -4.79 -6.15
N LEU A 123 -31.03 -5.71 -5.22
CA LEU A 123 -30.61 -7.09 -5.52
C LEU A 123 -31.77 -7.98 -5.98
N SER A 124 -33.02 -7.50 -5.89
CA SER A 124 -34.22 -8.19 -6.40
C SER A 124 -34.53 -7.81 -7.86
N GLU A 125 -33.95 -6.74 -8.39
CA GLU A 125 -34.11 -6.37 -9.79
C GLU A 125 -33.21 -7.21 -10.70
N SER A 126 -33.75 -7.64 -11.84
CA SER A 126 -32.97 -8.37 -12.83
C SER A 126 -31.85 -7.49 -13.38
N PRO A 127 -30.58 -7.96 -13.43
CA PRO A 127 -29.46 -7.14 -13.88
C PRO A 127 -29.64 -6.70 -15.33
N SER A 128 -29.34 -5.43 -15.59
CA SER A 128 -29.26 -4.91 -16.95
C SER A 128 -28.06 -5.50 -17.71
N ALA A 129 -28.08 -5.41 -19.05
CA ALA A 129 -26.95 -5.84 -19.88
C ALA A 129 -25.61 -5.20 -19.46
N ILE A 130 -25.65 -3.96 -19.00
CA ILE A 130 -24.48 -3.22 -18.47
C ILE A 130 -23.94 -3.89 -17.20
N GLY A 131 -24.83 -4.36 -16.31
CA GLY A 131 -24.44 -5.08 -15.09
C GLY A 131 -23.66 -6.37 -15.38
N TYR A 132 -24.08 -7.14 -16.38
CA TYR A 132 -23.35 -8.34 -16.81
C TYR A 132 -21.99 -8.02 -17.41
N VAL A 133 -21.88 -6.96 -18.21
CA VAL A 133 -20.61 -6.50 -18.79
C VAL A 133 -19.63 -6.07 -17.70
N ILE A 134 -20.10 -5.34 -16.67
CA ILE A 134 -19.27 -4.94 -15.52
C ILE A 134 -18.79 -6.18 -14.74
N ALA A 135 -19.68 -7.12 -14.46
CA ALA A 135 -19.34 -8.35 -13.75
C ALA A 135 -18.26 -9.16 -14.51
N PHE A 136 -18.43 -9.31 -15.82
CA PHE A 136 -17.46 -9.95 -16.69
C PHE A 136 -16.13 -9.19 -16.73
N ALA A 137 -16.15 -7.87 -16.92
CA ALA A 137 -14.95 -7.04 -17.00
C ALA A 137 -14.15 -7.04 -15.69
N LEU A 138 -14.82 -7.01 -14.54
CA LEU A 138 -14.19 -7.09 -13.23
C LEU A 138 -13.68 -8.48 -12.91
N GLY A 139 -14.38 -9.54 -13.33
CA GLY A 139 -13.85 -10.90 -13.29
C GLY A 139 -12.58 -11.04 -14.15
N LEU A 140 -12.57 -10.43 -15.34
CA LEU A 140 -11.42 -10.41 -16.26
C LEU A 140 -10.24 -9.59 -15.72
N ARG A 141 -10.50 -8.49 -15.01
CA ARG A 141 -9.49 -7.54 -14.47
C ARG A 141 -9.35 -7.62 -12.95
N GLU A 142 -9.67 -8.77 -12.37
CA GLU A 142 -9.72 -8.98 -10.93
C GLU A 142 -8.45 -8.48 -10.21
N GLN A 143 -7.26 -8.73 -10.79
CA GLN A 143 -5.99 -8.26 -10.21
C GLN A 143 -5.93 -6.73 -10.15
N THR A 144 -6.21 -6.05 -11.26
CA THR A 144 -6.23 -4.59 -11.32
C THR A 144 -7.28 -4.01 -10.36
N PHE A 145 -8.44 -4.66 -10.26
CA PHE A 145 -9.49 -4.23 -9.33
C PHE A 145 -9.07 -4.38 -7.86
N ARG A 146 -8.45 -5.51 -7.50
CA ARG A 146 -7.90 -5.72 -6.15
C ARG A 146 -6.81 -4.70 -5.83
N ASP A 147 -5.95 -4.38 -6.78
CA ASP A 147 -4.90 -3.36 -6.61
C ASP A 147 -5.51 -1.97 -6.44
N LEU A 148 -6.57 -1.62 -7.19
CA LEU A 148 -7.29 -0.36 -7.02
C LEU A 148 -7.99 -0.30 -5.66
N LEU A 149 -8.66 -1.36 -5.24
CA LEU A 149 -9.28 -1.43 -3.92
C LEU A 149 -8.24 -1.33 -2.80
N ALA A 150 -7.10 -2.00 -2.94
CA ALA A 150 -6.00 -1.89 -1.98
C ALA A 150 -5.47 -0.45 -1.92
N ARG A 151 -5.30 0.22 -3.06
CA ARG A 151 -4.90 1.63 -3.10
C ARG A 151 -5.93 2.56 -2.49
N VAL A 152 -7.23 2.33 -2.74
CA VAL A 152 -8.31 3.12 -2.15
C VAL A 152 -8.37 2.88 -0.65
N PHE A 153 -8.24 1.63 -0.20
CA PHE A 153 -8.21 1.30 1.21
C PHE A 153 -6.98 1.86 1.89
N ASP A 154 -5.80 1.77 1.27
CA ASP A 154 -4.58 2.41 1.75
C ASP A 154 -4.77 3.91 1.82
N LEU A 155 -5.32 4.55 0.79
CA LEU A 155 -5.65 5.97 0.80
C LEU A 155 -6.61 6.31 1.94
N LEU A 156 -7.66 5.53 2.19
CA LEU A 156 -8.62 5.77 3.27
C LEU A 156 -8.02 5.47 4.66
N ALA A 157 -7.15 4.47 4.76
CA ALA A 157 -6.50 4.05 5.99
C ALA A 157 -5.33 4.96 6.36
N THR A 158 -4.66 5.56 5.38
CA THR A 158 -3.67 6.63 5.57
C THR A 158 -4.32 8.01 5.59
N ALA A 159 -5.57 8.16 5.12
CA ALA A 159 -6.35 9.39 5.22
C ALA A 159 -7.07 9.52 6.58
N GLY A 160 -6.29 9.59 7.66
CA GLY A 160 -6.42 10.84 8.40
C GLY A 160 -5.97 11.90 7.40
N GLY A 161 -6.91 12.72 6.89
CA GLY A 161 -6.77 13.48 5.64
C GLY A 161 -5.38 14.06 5.41
N ALA A 162 -4.93 14.11 4.14
CA ALA A 162 -3.62 14.64 3.75
C ALA A 162 -3.27 15.84 4.62
N ASP A 163 -2.19 15.69 5.39
CA ASP A 163 -1.81 16.69 6.36
C ASP A 163 -1.45 17.99 5.66
N VAL A 164 -2.06 19.07 6.12
CA VAL A 164 -1.89 20.42 5.58
C VAL A 164 -1.40 21.40 6.65
N GLU A 165 -1.19 20.93 7.87
CA GLU A 165 -0.69 21.76 8.96
C GLU A 165 0.85 21.73 8.91
N PRO A 166 1.52 22.89 8.72
CA PRO A 166 2.96 22.91 8.75
C PRO A 166 3.48 22.68 10.18
N PRO A 167 4.63 22.02 10.35
CA PRO A 167 5.27 21.86 11.66
C PRO A 167 5.51 23.18 12.39
N SER A 168 5.62 23.11 13.72
CA SER A 168 6.01 24.28 14.51
C SER A 168 7.45 24.74 14.19
N VAL A 169 7.73 26.02 14.44
CA VAL A 169 9.08 26.56 14.27
C VAL A 169 10.05 25.86 15.23
N PRO A 170 11.22 25.38 14.76
CA PRO A 170 12.21 24.74 15.64
C PRO A 170 12.59 25.65 16.84
N PRO A 171 12.36 25.22 18.09
CA PRO A 171 12.74 25.98 19.28
C PRO A 171 14.26 25.96 19.50
N ASP A 172 14.75 26.73 20.48
CA ASP A 172 16.14 26.72 20.96
C ASP A 172 17.21 26.84 19.86
N PHE A 173 16.89 27.56 18.78
CA PHE A 173 17.79 27.76 17.66
C PHE A 173 18.99 28.62 18.06
N SER A 174 20.19 28.07 17.86
CA SER A 174 21.48 28.72 18.10
C SER A 174 22.45 28.39 16.97
N ALA A 175 23.34 29.34 16.66
CA ALA A 175 24.43 29.13 15.72
C ALA A 175 25.68 29.84 16.24
N GLU A 176 26.76 29.10 16.43
CA GLU A 176 28.00 29.61 17.01
C GLU A 176 29.21 29.05 16.28
N TYR A 177 30.27 29.85 16.16
CA TYR A 177 31.53 29.37 15.60
C TYR A 177 32.24 28.47 16.61
N ASP A 178 32.46 27.21 16.23
CA ASP A 178 33.18 26.22 17.01
C ASP A 178 34.63 26.13 16.49
N ALA A 179 35.54 26.73 17.26
CA ALA A 179 36.96 26.75 16.93
C ALA A 179 37.59 25.34 16.94
N ALA A 180 37.09 24.41 17.77
CA ALA A 180 37.61 23.05 17.87
C ALA A 180 37.25 22.24 16.62
N GLU A 181 36.04 22.42 16.09
CA GLU A 181 35.59 21.75 14.86
C GLU A 181 35.91 22.51 13.57
N LYS A 182 36.45 23.74 13.67
CA LYS A 182 36.73 24.65 12.55
C LYS A 182 35.49 24.86 11.66
N GLY A 183 34.35 25.14 12.29
CA GLY A 183 33.09 25.30 11.59
C GLY A 183 32.03 25.99 12.45
N VAL A 184 30.85 26.23 11.89
CA VAL A 184 29.72 26.80 12.64
C VAL A 184 28.85 25.66 13.15
N ARG A 185 28.73 25.53 14.47
CA ARG A 185 27.81 24.61 15.13
C ARG A 185 26.43 25.26 15.19
N ILE A 186 25.45 24.59 14.60
CA ILE A 186 24.05 24.99 14.53
C ILE A 186 23.28 24.00 15.39
N SER A 187 22.55 24.48 16.40
CA SER A 187 21.75 23.61 17.28
C SER A 187 20.31 24.11 17.36
N TRP A 188 19.35 23.20 17.44
CA TRP A 188 17.92 23.50 17.55
C TRP A 188 17.18 22.39 18.28
N GLY A 189 16.09 22.74 18.95
CA GLY A 189 15.17 21.80 19.59
C GLY A 189 14.23 21.16 18.57
N LEU A 190 13.62 20.05 18.96
CA LEU A 190 12.66 19.34 18.10
C LEU A 190 11.39 20.17 17.90
N ALA A 191 11.04 20.42 16.65
CA ALA A 191 9.73 20.92 16.26
C ALA A 191 8.66 19.84 16.48
N THR A 192 7.43 20.29 16.70
CA THR A 192 6.26 19.45 16.97
C THR A 192 5.27 19.59 15.84
N ASP A 193 4.62 18.49 15.51
CA ASP A 193 3.65 18.42 14.43
C ASP A 193 2.61 17.32 14.71
N ASN A 194 1.46 17.37 14.04
CA ASN A 194 0.36 16.40 14.20
C ASN A 194 0.68 15.02 13.58
N VAL A 195 1.45 14.97 12.49
CA VAL A 195 1.88 13.74 11.79
C VAL A 195 3.36 13.46 12.03
N GLY A 196 4.11 14.49 12.44
CA GLY A 196 5.46 14.37 12.96
C GLY A 196 6.50 14.86 11.97
N VAL A 197 7.57 15.43 12.51
CA VAL A 197 8.66 16.02 11.72
C VAL A 197 9.56 14.94 11.15
N THR A 198 9.73 14.92 9.82
CA THR A 198 10.55 13.91 9.14
C THR A 198 11.97 14.41 8.85
N VAL A 199 12.13 15.71 8.65
CA VAL A 199 13.40 16.32 8.25
C VAL A 199 13.47 17.78 8.67
N TYR A 200 14.68 18.27 8.90
CA TYR A 200 15.00 19.68 9.09
C TYR A 200 15.85 20.18 7.93
N HIS A 201 15.52 21.32 7.35
CA HIS A 201 16.34 21.96 6.31
C HIS A 201 17.14 23.12 6.91
N LEU A 202 18.44 23.11 6.63
CA LEU A 202 19.38 24.13 7.08
C LEU A 202 19.71 25.05 5.92
N TYR A 203 19.75 26.36 6.20
CA TYR A 203 20.04 27.38 5.22
C TYR A 203 21.23 28.24 5.65
N ARG A 204 22.11 28.58 4.70
CA ARG A 204 23.18 29.56 4.85
C ARG A 204 23.03 30.64 3.80
N ASP A 205 23.00 31.90 4.23
CA ASP A 205 22.83 33.07 3.35
C ASP A 205 21.64 32.89 2.40
N TYR A 206 20.52 32.39 2.93
CA TYR A 206 19.26 32.10 2.21
C TYR A 206 19.35 31.00 1.15
N ARG A 207 20.41 30.19 1.16
CA ARG A 207 20.57 29.02 0.30
C ARG A 207 20.54 27.73 1.10
N PHE A 208 19.92 26.71 0.52
CA PHE A 208 19.88 25.37 1.10
C PHE A 208 21.31 24.84 1.31
N LEU A 209 21.58 24.39 2.53
CA LEU A 209 22.87 23.83 2.94
C LEU A 209 22.80 22.32 3.07
N ALA A 210 21.88 21.82 3.90
CA ALA A 210 21.78 20.41 4.24
C ALA A 210 20.41 20.06 4.80
N SER A 211 20.09 18.76 4.80
CA SER A 211 18.96 18.22 5.53
C SER A 211 19.43 17.31 6.66
N VAL A 212 18.79 17.43 7.83
CA VAL A 212 19.08 16.62 9.01
C VAL A 212 17.80 15.91 9.41
N ARG A 213 17.87 14.59 9.55
CA ARG A 213 16.75 13.79 10.07
C ARG A 213 16.90 13.67 11.58
N PRO A 214 15.82 13.79 12.36
CA PRO A 214 15.88 13.48 13.78
C PRO A 214 16.34 12.03 13.94
N SER A 215 17.41 11.81 14.69
CA SER A 215 17.80 10.48 15.16
C SER A 215 16.64 9.97 16.02
N SER A 216 15.95 8.92 15.59
CA SER A 216 14.74 8.44 16.26
C SER A 216 15.03 8.17 17.75
N ALA A 217 14.43 8.96 18.64
CA ALA A 217 14.08 8.49 19.98
C ALA A 217 13.12 7.32 19.79
N LYS A 218 13.66 6.10 19.93
CA LYS A 218 13.04 4.80 19.62
C LYS A 218 12.54 4.74 18.16
N PRO A 219 13.05 3.83 17.31
CA PRO A 219 12.32 3.56 16.07
C PRO A 219 10.88 3.26 16.50
N PRO A 220 9.82 3.76 15.83
CA PRO A 220 8.52 3.13 16.02
C PRO A 220 8.82 1.66 15.88
N THR A 221 8.54 0.87 16.94
CA THR A 221 8.59 -0.58 16.83
C THR A 221 8.00 -0.85 15.47
N PRO A 222 8.73 -1.44 14.49
CA PRO A 222 8.11 -1.74 13.23
C PRO A 222 6.86 -2.47 13.65
N ASP A 223 5.70 -1.84 13.45
CA ASP A 223 4.47 -2.49 13.87
C ASP A 223 4.53 -3.73 13.02
N THR A 224 4.80 -4.86 13.65
CA THR A 224 4.90 -6.14 12.97
C THR A 224 3.53 -6.49 12.39
N ARG A 225 2.50 -5.65 12.57
CA ARG A 225 1.26 -5.63 11.80
C ARG A 225 1.32 -4.94 10.43
N ARG A 226 2.44 -4.39 9.96
CA ARG A 226 2.68 -4.22 8.51
C ARG A 226 3.18 -5.54 7.89
N ARG A 227 2.46 -6.62 8.20
CA ARG A 227 2.33 -7.78 7.34
C ARG A 227 0.94 -7.68 6.72
N LEU A 228 0.85 -7.06 5.55
CA LEU A 228 -0.14 -7.50 4.56
C LEU A 228 0.19 -8.97 4.28
N TRP A 229 -0.47 -9.85 5.04
CA TRP A 229 -0.48 -11.31 4.93
C TRP A 229 0.87 -11.98 4.60
N PRO A 230 1.44 -12.72 5.57
CA PRO A 230 1.57 -14.15 5.28
C PRO A 230 1.21 -15.02 6.49
N TRP A 231 0.36 -16.01 6.22
CA TRP A 231 0.19 -17.19 7.07
C TRP A 231 1.55 -17.74 7.53
N THR A 232 1.86 -17.60 8.81
CA THR A 232 2.92 -18.35 9.49
C THR A 232 2.40 -18.74 10.87
N SER A 233 2.45 -20.03 11.17
CA SER A 233 1.91 -20.71 12.36
C SER A 233 2.55 -20.24 13.68
N PRO A 234 1.91 -20.49 14.84
CA PRO A 234 2.26 -19.83 16.09
C PRO A 234 3.53 -20.44 16.71
N ALA A 235 4.49 -19.59 17.06
CA ALA A 235 5.58 -19.96 17.96
C ALA A 235 5.19 -19.57 19.38
N THR A 236 5.16 -20.57 20.25
CA THR A 236 4.98 -20.53 21.70
C THR A 236 5.87 -19.49 22.38
N GLU A 237 5.26 -18.59 23.18
CA GLU A 237 5.97 -17.74 24.15
C GLU A 237 6.45 -18.58 25.34
N PRO A 238 7.71 -18.43 25.80
CA PRO A 238 8.04 -18.66 27.20
C PRO A 238 7.95 -17.34 27.98
N ALA A 239 7.32 -17.41 29.15
CA ALA A 239 7.24 -16.35 30.14
C ALA A 239 8.53 -16.27 30.98
N GLU A 240 8.96 -15.04 31.31
CA GLU A 240 9.82 -14.61 32.45
C GLU A 240 10.22 -13.14 32.18
N GLU A 241 10.32 -12.16 33.08
CA GLU A 241 10.17 -11.94 34.54
C GLU A 241 10.07 -10.39 34.72
N PRO A 242 9.62 -9.82 35.85
CA PRO A 242 9.44 -8.37 35.98
C PRO A 242 10.79 -7.65 36.22
N ALA A 243 11.20 -6.79 35.29
CA ALA A 243 12.40 -5.97 35.42
C ALA A 243 12.18 -4.76 36.35
N GLU A 244 13.14 -4.56 37.26
CA GLU A 244 13.22 -3.43 38.19
C GLU A 244 13.22 -2.07 37.48
N GLU A 245 12.60 -1.07 38.11
CA GLU A 245 12.48 0.31 37.66
C GLU A 245 13.81 1.07 37.88
N PRO A 246 14.53 1.52 36.83
CA PRO A 246 15.69 2.36 37.01
C PRO A 246 15.27 3.83 37.09
N THR A 247 15.76 4.51 38.12
CA THR A 247 15.67 5.95 38.35
C THR A 247 16.02 6.74 37.07
N ALA A 248 15.09 7.59 36.61
CA ALA A 248 15.28 8.39 35.40
C ALA A 248 16.48 9.35 35.53
N PRO A 249 17.46 9.33 34.60
CA PRO A 249 18.45 10.39 34.49
C PRO A 249 17.76 11.69 33.99
N ALA A 250 18.31 12.84 34.38
CA ALA A 250 17.82 14.17 34.01
C ALA A 250 17.57 14.28 32.49
N GLU A 251 16.44 14.90 32.09
CA GLU A 251 16.13 15.21 30.70
C GLU A 251 17.25 16.07 30.10
N GLU A 252 18.16 15.46 29.33
CA GLU A 252 19.00 16.20 28.41
C GLU A 252 18.08 16.91 27.41
N PRO A 253 18.27 18.21 27.12
CA PRO A 253 17.46 18.87 26.12
C PRO A 253 17.64 18.14 24.79
N ASN A 254 16.54 17.70 24.18
CA ASN A 254 16.51 17.02 22.88
C ASN A 254 16.91 17.97 21.75
N LEU A 255 18.18 18.39 21.75
CA LEU A 255 18.77 19.32 20.80
C LEU A 255 19.43 18.53 19.67
N LEU A 256 19.00 18.79 18.45
CA LEU A 256 19.72 18.40 17.25
C LEU A 256 20.86 19.39 17.01
N SER A 257 21.97 18.90 16.48
CA SER A 257 23.09 19.76 16.07
C SER A 257 23.69 19.35 14.74
N PHE A 258 24.19 20.34 14.00
CA PHE A 258 24.89 20.19 12.73
C PHE A 258 26.07 21.16 12.68
N VAL A 259 27.21 20.72 12.13
CA VAL A 259 28.40 21.57 12.02
C VAL A 259 28.71 21.87 10.55
N ASP A 260 28.57 23.15 10.16
CA ASP A 260 28.97 23.65 8.84
C ASP A 260 30.47 23.96 8.81
N ARG A 261 31.26 22.97 8.36
CA ARG A 261 32.72 23.13 8.13
C ARG A 261 33.05 23.78 6.78
N SER A 262 32.05 24.04 5.95
CA SER A 262 32.22 24.62 4.61
C SER A 262 32.02 26.14 4.60
N ALA A 263 31.75 26.73 5.76
CA ALA A 263 31.44 28.14 5.90
C ALA A 263 32.64 29.01 5.46
N PRO A 264 32.48 29.87 4.43
CA PRO A 264 33.54 30.80 4.06
C PRO A 264 33.67 31.89 5.11
N GLN A 265 34.89 32.40 5.24
CA GLN A 265 35.25 33.49 6.16
C GLN A 265 34.32 34.71 6.05
N GLY A 266 34.12 35.38 7.18
CA GLY A 266 33.26 36.54 7.35
C GLY A 266 31.85 36.22 7.85
N LEU A 267 31.00 37.24 7.85
CA LEU A 267 29.65 37.17 8.40
C LEU A 267 28.73 36.27 7.55
N ARG A 268 28.14 35.25 8.19
CA ARG A 268 27.19 34.29 7.60
C ARG A 268 25.88 34.26 8.37
N ARG A 269 24.76 34.11 7.66
CA ARG A 269 23.43 34.00 8.26
C ARG A 269 22.89 32.58 8.17
N TYR A 270 22.50 32.02 9.30
CA TYR A 270 21.94 30.67 9.40
C TYR A 270 20.46 30.69 9.78
N ALA A 271 19.70 29.76 9.21
CA ALA A 271 18.31 29.51 9.56
C ALA A 271 17.98 28.02 9.43
N VAL A 272 16.96 27.56 10.16
CA VAL A 272 16.49 26.17 10.14
C VAL A 272 14.98 26.11 10.00
N THR A 273 14.46 25.22 9.17
CA THR A 273 13.03 24.89 9.06
C THR A 273 12.82 23.41 9.37
N ALA A 274 11.60 23.05 9.75
CA ALA A 274 11.13 21.68 9.90
C ALA A 274 10.17 21.33 8.77
N ALA A 275 10.22 20.09 8.27
CA ALA A 275 9.28 19.56 7.30
C ALA A 275 8.74 18.19 7.72
N ASP A 276 7.46 17.97 7.42
CA ASP A 276 6.72 16.74 7.72
C ASP A 276 6.82 15.70 6.59
N ALA A 277 5.97 14.66 6.61
CA ALA A 277 5.91 13.65 5.56
C ALA A 277 5.07 14.08 4.34
N ALA A 278 4.28 15.13 4.49
CA ALA A 278 3.43 15.73 3.47
C ALA A 278 4.10 16.88 2.70
N ASP A 279 5.37 17.20 3.03
CA ASP A 279 6.19 18.27 2.46
C ASP A 279 5.71 19.68 2.87
N ASN A 280 4.98 19.81 3.98
CA ASN A 280 4.70 21.10 4.58
C ASN A 280 5.93 21.58 5.37
N GLU A 281 6.32 22.83 5.17
CA GLU A 281 7.52 23.41 5.80
C GLU A 281 7.13 24.49 6.83
N SER A 282 7.80 24.47 7.98
CA SER A 282 7.62 25.48 9.03
C SER A 282 8.17 26.85 8.59
N ALA A 283 7.77 27.91 9.29
CA ALA A 283 8.54 29.16 9.22
C ALA A 283 9.99 28.94 9.72
N PRO A 284 10.98 29.70 9.19
CA PRO A 284 12.38 29.53 9.57
C PRO A 284 12.66 30.05 10.98
N ALA A 285 13.36 29.25 11.79
CA ALA A 285 14.05 29.71 12.99
C ALA A 285 15.30 30.49 12.57
N GLY A 286 15.35 31.80 12.85
CA GLY A 286 16.46 32.70 12.48
C GLY A 286 16.02 33.97 11.72
N PRO A 287 16.95 34.69 11.08
CA PRO A 287 18.36 34.35 10.88
C PRO A 287 19.27 34.73 12.07
N ILE A 288 20.19 33.84 12.44
CA ILE A 288 21.31 34.16 13.36
C ILE A 288 22.56 34.43 12.53
N ALA A 289 23.22 35.56 12.78
CA ALA A 289 24.46 35.93 12.10
C ALA A 289 25.68 35.48 12.92
N VAL A 290 26.59 34.76 12.27
CA VAL A 290 27.83 34.24 12.87
C VAL A 290 29.01 34.77 12.07
N ASP A 291 29.99 35.36 12.74
CA ASP A 291 31.24 35.76 12.11
C ASP A 291 32.22 34.58 12.10
N VAL A 292 32.49 34.05 10.92
CA VAL A 292 33.44 32.94 10.74
C VAL A 292 34.82 33.56 10.65
N THR A 293 35.64 33.31 11.67
CA THR A 293 37.03 33.80 11.73
C THR A 293 38.00 32.73 11.25
N SER A 294 39.11 33.16 10.65
CA SER A 294 40.17 32.25 10.23
C SER A 294 40.87 31.82 11.49
N GLY A 295 40.67 30.57 11.91
CA GLY A 295 41.20 30.06 13.18
C GLY A 295 42.65 30.47 13.42
N ALA A 296 42.87 31.06 14.59
CA ALA A 296 44.17 31.12 15.25
C ALA A 296 44.61 29.71 15.70
#